data_AF-A0A419E0G0-F1
#
_entry.id   AF-A0A419E0G0-F1
#
_cell.length_a   1.000
_cell.length_b   1.000
_cell.length_c   1.000
_cell.angle_alpha   90.00
_cell.angle_beta   90.00
_cell.angle_gamma   90.00
#
_symmetry.space_group_name_H-M   'P 1'
#
loop_
_entity.id
_entity.type
_entity.pdbx_description
1 polymer ?
#
loop_
_entity_poly.entity_id
_entity_poly.type
_entity_poly.pdbx_seq_one_letter_code
_entity_poly.pdbx_strand_id
1 'polypeptide(L)'
;MLKKIAFISAIVIFIAIFYGLSSQVYSALQAGERLEKEVEKIVLLRQKNNELKQRLEEVKSPRFIEQQARDRLNMAKSNETIIIIPKEEIEKVLSAQKQVIEEQIPNWQGWLKLFWP
;
A
#
# COMPACT_ATOMS: atom_id res chain seq x y z
N MET A 1 18.88 62.70 -33.49
CA MET A 1 18.24 62.24 -32.23
C MET A 1 17.01 61.36 -32.48
N LEU A 2 16.12 61.69 -33.44
CA LEU A 2 14.95 60.86 -33.78
C LEU A 2 15.27 59.38 -34.05
N LYS A 3 16.34 59.06 -34.80
CA LYS A 3 16.73 57.67 -35.08
C LYS A 3 17.04 56.86 -33.81
N LYS A 4 17.61 57.50 -32.79
CA LYS A 4 17.92 56.85 -31.49
C LYS A 4 16.63 56.61 -30.69
N ILE A 5 15.70 57.56 -30.71
CA ILE A 5 14.40 57.43 -30.05
C ILE A 5 13.56 56.33 -30.71
N ALA A 6 13.53 56.30 -32.05
CA ALA A 6 12.86 55.25 -32.80
C ALA A 6 13.47 53.86 -32.51
N PHE A 7 14.80 53.76 -32.45
CA PHE A 7 15.49 52.53 -32.09
C PHE A 7 15.18 52.05 -30.66
N ILE A 8 15.16 52.96 -29.69
CA ILE A 8 14.78 52.65 -28.30
C ILE A 8 13.31 52.20 -28.23
N SER A 9 12.41 52.87 -28.95
CA SER A 9 11.00 52.46 -28.99
C SER A 9 10.81 51.08 -29.60
N ALA A 10 11.56 50.75 -30.65
CA ALA A 10 11.53 49.42 -31.27
C ALA A 10 12.03 48.33 -30.31
N ILE A 11 13.08 48.61 -29.53
CA ILE A 11 13.59 47.70 -28.49
C ILE A 11 12.53 47.46 -27.40
N VAL A 12 11.86 48.51 -26.93
CA VAL A 12 10.83 48.38 -25.90
C VAL A 12 9.65 47.52 -26.40
N ILE A 13 9.21 47.74 -27.64
CA ILE A 13 8.16 46.94 -28.26
C ILE A 13 8.61 45.48 -28.42
N PHE A 14 9.86 45.25 -28.85
CA PHE A 14 10.41 43.90 -28.98
C PHE A 14 10.44 43.16 -27.64
N ILE A 15 10.87 43.83 -26.57
CA ILE A 15 10.88 43.28 -25.22
C ILE A 15 9.45 42.94 -24.78
N ALA A 16 8.48 43.83 -25.00
CA ALA A 16 7.08 43.59 -24.63
C ALA A 16 6.49 42.37 -25.34
N ILE A 17 6.76 42.21 -26.65
CA ILE A 17 6.33 41.05 -27.43
C ILE A 17 7.01 39.77 -26.91
N PHE A 18 8.32 39.83 -26.64
CA PHE A 18 9.07 38.70 -26.12
C PHE A 18 8.55 38.22 -24.76
N TYR A 19 8.21 39.14 -23.86
CA TYR A 19 7.58 38.80 -22.58
C TYR A 19 6.20 38.17 -22.76
N GLY A 20 5.38 38.70 -23.67
CA GLY A 20 4.05 38.16 -23.96
C GLY A 20 4.11 36.72 -24.47
N LEU A 21 4.97 36.45 -25.46
CA LEU A 21 5.17 35.12 -26.02
C LEU A 21 5.74 34.15 -24.98
N SER A 22 6.73 34.58 -24.20
CA SER A 22 7.31 33.75 -23.13
C SER A 22 6.26 33.33 -22.11
N SER A 23 5.47 34.30 -21.62
CA SER A 23 4.40 34.06 -20.65
C SER A 23 3.35 33.06 -21.17
N GLN A 24 3.01 33.17 -22.46
CA GLN A 24 2.03 32.28 -23.08
C GLN A 24 2.56 30.85 -23.23
N VAL A 25 3.84 30.67 -23.58
CA VAL A 25 4.49 29.36 -23.63
C VAL A 25 4.55 28.73 -22.23
N TYR A 26 4.97 29.49 -21.20
CA TYR A 26 4.99 29.00 -19.82
C TYR A 26 3.59 28.58 -19.33
N SER A 27 2.57 29.37 -19.66
CA SER A 27 1.18 29.06 -19.28
C SER A 27 0.66 27.80 -19.96
N ALA A 28 0.99 27.60 -21.24
CA ALA A 28 0.61 26.40 -21.99
C ALA A 28 1.29 25.14 -21.44
N LEU A 29 2.59 25.22 -21.10
CA LEU A 29 3.32 24.11 -20.48
C LEU A 29 2.75 23.75 -19.11
N GLN A 30 2.49 24.74 -18.24
CA GLN A 30 1.85 24.48 -16.94
C GLN A 30 0.44 23.88 -17.08
N ALA A 31 -0.33 24.30 -18.08
CA ALA A 31 -1.65 23.72 -18.34
C ALA A 31 -1.54 22.23 -18.73
N GLY A 32 -0.54 21.86 -19.54
CA GLY A 32 -0.23 20.47 -19.87
C GLY A 32 0.11 19.64 -18.63
N GLU A 33 1.04 20.12 -17.79
CA GLU A 33 1.44 19.41 -16.57
C GLU A 33 0.28 19.24 -15.57
N ARG A 34 -0.58 20.26 -15.44
CA ARG A 34 -1.77 20.19 -14.57
C ARG A 34 -2.75 19.14 -15.10
N LEU A 35 -2.96 19.11 -16.42
CA LEU A 35 -3.86 18.14 -17.05
C LEU A 35 -3.33 16.71 -16.84
N GLU A 36 -2.04 16.48 -17.05
CA GLU A 36 -1.42 15.17 -16.85
C GLU A 36 -1.57 14.68 -15.41
N LYS A 37 -1.29 15.54 -14.42
CA LYS A 37 -1.48 15.22 -13.00
C LYS A 37 -2.92 14.89 -12.64
N GLU A 38 -3.88 15.64 -13.17
CA GLU A 38 -5.31 15.35 -12.92
C GLU A 38 -5.76 14.06 -13.60
N VAL A 39 -5.25 13.75 -14.81
CA VAL A 39 -5.52 12.48 -15.48
C VAL A 39 -4.95 11.31 -14.67
N GLU A 40 -3.70 11.40 -14.21
CA GLU A 40 -3.08 10.39 -13.36
C GLU A 40 -3.89 10.16 -12.08
N LYS A 41 -4.31 11.25 -11.43
CA LYS A 41 -5.16 11.18 -10.23
C LYS A 41 -6.49 10.50 -10.50
N ILE A 42 -7.15 10.76 -11.63
CA ILE A 42 -8.39 10.08 -12.02
C ILE A 42 -8.15 8.58 -12.21
N VAL A 43 -7.04 8.19 -12.84
CA VAL A 43 -6.69 6.78 -13.04
C VAL A 43 -6.50 6.07 -11.69
N LEU A 44 -5.71 6.66 -10.79
CA LEU A 44 -5.48 6.12 -9.45
C LEU A 44 -6.78 6.02 -8.64
N LEU A 45 -7.63 7.05 -8.69
CA LEU A 45 -8.92 7.03 -8.00
C LEU A 45 -9.86 5.96 -8.56
N ARG A 46 -9.86 5.74 -9.88
CA ARG A 46 -10.66 4.66 -10.49
C ARG A 46 -10.16 3.27 -10.08
N GLN A 47 -8.85 3.07 -10.06
CA GLN A 47 -8.26 1.82 -9.58
C GLN A 47 -8.64 1.55 -8.13
N LYS A 48 -8.46 2.55 -7.26
CA LYS A 48 -8.83 2.47 -5.84
C LYS A 48 -10.32 2.22 -5.65
N ASN A 49 -11.18 2.85 -6.45
CA ASN A 49 -12.63 2.62 -6.40
C ASN A 49 -12.98 1.16 -6.76
N ASN A 50 -12.34 0.61 -7.80
CA ASN A 50 -12.56 -0.78 -8.21
C ASN A 50 -12.08 -1.78 -7.15
N GLU A 51 -10.91 -1.56 -6.57
CA GLU A 51 -10.38 -2.38 -5.47
C GLU A 51 -11.34 -2.35 -4.27
N LEU A 52 -11.81 -1.17 -3.88
CA LEU A 52 -12.76 -1.02 -2.77
C LEU A 52 -14.09 -1.70 -3.05
N LYS A 53 -14.58 -1.66 -4.30
CA LYS A 53 -15.78 -2.40 -4.70
C LYS A 53 -15.59 -3.91 -4.59
N GLN A 54 -14.45 -4.43 -5.04
CA GLN A 54 -14.15 -5.86 -4.90
C GLN A 54 -14.12 -6.30 -3.44
N ARG A 55 -13.43 -5.53 -2.58
CA ARG A 55 -13.40 -5.78 -1.13
C ARG A 55 -14.79 -5.68 -0.50
N LEU A 56 -15.61 -4.74 -0.95
CA LEU A 56 -16.97 -4.59 -0.44
C LEU A 56 -17.81 -5.83 -0.74
N GLU A 57 -17.71 -6.37 -1.95
CA GLU A 57 -18.42 -7.60 -2.32
C GLU A 57 -17.89 -8.83 -1.57
N GLU A 58 -16.58 -8.90 -1.32
CA GLU A 58 -15.98 -9.94 -0.47
C GLU A 58 -16.52 -9.88 0.97
N VAL A 59 -16.54 -8.69 1.58
CA VAL A 59 -17.02 -8.49 2.95
C VAL A 59 -18.52 -8.75 3.08
N LYS A 60 -19.31 -8.43 2.05
CA LYS A 60 -20.74 -8.76 2.00
C LYS A 60 -21.01 -10.25 1.79
N SER A 61 -20.01 -11.03 1.38
CA SER A 61 -20.22 -12.44 1.10
C SER A 61 -20.69 -13.19 2.36
N PRO A 62 -21.62 -14.15 2.23
CA PRO A 62 -22.09 -14.94 3.37
C PRO A 62 -20.96 -15.64 4.13
N ARG A 63 -19.90 -16.05 3.42
CA ARG A 63 -18.72 -16.68 4.00
C ARG A 63 -17.96 -15.74 4.93
N PHE A 64 -17.74 -14.49 4.51
CA PHE A 64 -17.06 -13.50 5.34
C PHE A 64 -17.90 -13.16 6.58
N ILE A 65 -19.21 -12.97 6.41
CA ILE A 65 -20.13 -12.73 7.52
C ILE A 65 -20.11 -13.90 8.52
N GLU A 66 -20.16 -15.14 8.03
CA GLU A 66 -20.07 -16.34 8.86
C GLU A 66 -18.74 -16.41 9.62
N GLN A 67 -17.62 -16.15 8.95
CA GLN A 67 -16.31 -16.13 9.58
C GLN A 67 -16.24 -15.07 10.69
N GLN A 68 -16.72 -13.85 10.44
CA GLN A 68 -16.75 -12.80 11.44
C GLN A 68 -17.67 -13.16 12.63
N ALA A 69 -18.79 -13.83 12.38
CA ALA A 69 -19.68 -14.31 13.46
C ALA A 69 -19.01 -15.42 14.31
N ARG A 70 -18.27 -16.34 13.68
CA ARG A 70 -17.48 -17.36 14.38
C ARG A 70 -16.38 -16.73 15.24
N ASP A 71 -15.58 -15.85 14.64
CA ASP A 71 -14.39 -15.29 15.26
C ASP A 71 -14.69 -14.25 16.36
N ARG A 72 -15.77 -13.47 16.20
CA ARG A 72 -16.10 -12.35 17.10
C ARG A 72 -17.22 -12.66 18.08
N LEU A 73 -18.17 -13.51 17.69
CA LEU A 73 -19.37 -13.77 18.49
C LEU A 73 -19.39 -15.20 19.06
N ASN A 74 -18.34 -16.00 18.80
CA ASN A 74 -18.30 -17.43 19.13
C ASN A 74 -19.57 -18.17 18.64
N MET A 75 -20.16 -17.71 17.54
CA MET A 75 -21.36 -18.33 16.98
C MET A 75 -20.92 -19.54 16.15
N ALA A 76 -21.32 -20.73 16.59
CA ALA A 76 -21.13 -21.98 15.87
C ALA A 76 -22.43 -22.41 15.19
N LYS A 77 -22.35 -23.21 14.13
CA LYS A 77 -23.55 -23.82 13.53
C LYS A 77 -24.16 -24.83 14.50
N SER A 78 -25.44 -25.15 14.30
CA SER A 78 -26.17 -26.10 15.16
C SER A 78 -25.56 -27.50 15.23
N ASN A 79 -24.70 -27.86 14.27
CA ASN A 79 -23.99 -29.13 14.18
C ASN A 79 -22.51 -29.05 14.64
N GLU A 80 -22.09 -27.96 15.27
CA GLU A 80 -20.71 -27.74 15.72
C GLU A 80 -20.65 -27.66 17.25
N THR A 81 -19.59 -28.22 17.84
CA THR A 81 -19.35 -28.18 19.28
C THR A 81 -18.26 -27.15 19.60
N ILE A 82 -18.59 -26.13 20.38
CA ILE A 82 -17.64 -25.15 20.88
C ILE A 82 -16.90 -25.77 22.08
N ILE A 83 -15.59 -25.97 21.95
CA ILE A 83 -14.74 -26.48 23.03
C ILE A 83 -13.94 -25.30 23.59
N ILE A 84 -14.15 -24.97 24.86
CA ILE A 84 -13.40 -23.93 25.57
C ILE A 84 -12.35 -24.64 26.42
N ILE A 85 -11.08 -24.48 26.07
CA ILE A 85 -9.96 -25.10 26.80
C ILE A 85 -9.37 -24.05 27.76
N PRO A 86 -9.33 -24.32 29.08
CA PRO A 86 -8.64 -23.48 30.06
C PRO A 86 -7.17 -23.30 29.70
N LYS A 87 -6.64 -22.08 29.82
CA LYS A 87 -5.23 -21.78 29.54
C LYS A 87 -4.27 -22.65 30.35
N GLU A 88 -4.63 -22.96 31.59
CA GLU A 88 -3.85 -23.83 32.47
C GLU A 88 -3.67 -25.25 31.91
N GLU A 89 -4.68 -25.77 31.19
CA GLU A 89 -4.59 -27.09 30.53
C GLU A 89 -3.75 -27.00 29.25
N ILE A 90 -3.87 -25.91 28.49
CA ILE A 90 -3.01 -25.66 27.32
C ILE A 90 -1.55 -25.56 27.75
N GLU A 91 -1.25 -24.81 28.80
CA GLU A 91 0.10 -24.65 29.34
C GLU A 91 0.64 -25.97 29.91
N LYS A 92 -0.20 -26.78 30.57
CA LYS A 92 0.20 -28.14 31.01
C LYS A 92 0.53 -29.05 29.83
N VAL A 93 -0.26 -29.03 28.75
CA VAL A 93 -0.02 -29.86 27.56
C VAL A 93 1.20 -29.37 26.76
N LEU A 94 1.37 -28.06 26.61
CA LEU A 94 2.53 -27.45 25.94
C LEU A 94 3.81 -27.60 26.76
N SER A 95 3.74 -27.58 28.08
CA SER A 95 4.89 -27.84 28.97
C SER A 95 5.18 -29.35 29.11
N ALA A 96 4.18 -30.21 28.89
CA ALA A 96 4.35 -31.66 28.83
C ALA A 96 4.93 -32.14 27.49
N GLN A 97 4.89 -31.32 26.44
CA GLN A 97 5.80 -31.46 25.31
C GLN A 97 7.19 -31.10 25.82
N LYS A 98 7.87 -32.14 26.31
CA LYS A 98 9.27 -32.18 26.73
C LYS A 98 10.02 -31.06 26.03
N GLN A 99 10.45 -30.05 26.81
CA GLN A 99 11.43 -29.08 26.36
C GLN A 99 12.48 -29.88 25.61
N VAL A 100 12.55 -29.72 24.29
CA VAL A 100 13.68 -30.20 23.54
C VAL A 100 14.80 -29.37 24.12
N ILE A 101 15.52 -29.97 25.06
CA ILE A 101 16.79 -29.46 25.53
C ILE A 101 17.61 -29.52 24.24
N GLU A 102 17.64 -28.39 23.52
CA GLU A 102 18.67 -28.16 22.52
C GLU A 102 19.96 -28.22 23.33
N GLU A 103 20.57 -29.40 23.36
CA GLU A 103 21.97 -29.51 23.72
C GLU A 103 22.66 -28.44 22.89
N GLN A 104 23.30 -27.46 23.54
CA GLN A 104 24.05 -26.42 22.82
C GLN A 104 25.33 -27.04 22.28
N ILE A 105 25.16 -27.91 21.28
CA ILE A 105 26.25 -28.52 20.53
C ILE A 105 26.57 -27.54 19.40
N PRO A 106 27.82 -27.11 19.26
CA PRO A 106 28.31 -26.47 18.04
C PRO A 106 27.82 -27.22 16.79
N ASN A 107 27.36 -26.47 15.78
CA ASN A 107 26.74 -27.03 14.57
C ASN A 107 27.53 -28.20 13.94
N TRP A 108 28.87 -28.13 13.96
CA TRP A 108 29.74 -29.18 13.42
C TRP A 108 29.67 -30.51 14.18
N GLN A 109 29.44 -30.49 15.50
CA GLN A 109 29.25 -31.72 16.30
C GLN A 109 27.90 -32.37 15.98
N GLY A 110 26.87 -31.56 15.70
CA GLY A 110 25.58 -32.06 15.22
C GLY A 110 25.71 -32.81 13.89
N TRP A 111 26.47 -32.27 12.94
CA TRP A 111 26.73 -32.93 11.66
C TRP A 111 27.53 -34.23 11.81
N LEU A 112 28.56 -34.26 12.66
CA LEU A 112 29.34 -35.49 12.91
C LEU A 112 28.45 -36.62 13.45
N LYS A 113 27.63 -36.34 14.47
CA LYS A 113 26.71 -37.32 15.08
C LYS A 113 25.67 -37.85 14.08
N LEU A 114 25.27 -37.03 13.10
CA LEU A 114 24.29 -37.43 12.08
C LEU A 114 24.87 -38.44 11.09
N PHE A 115 26.16 -38.32 10.76
CA PHE A 115 26.82 -39.14 9.74
C PHE A 115 27.67 -40.29 10.31
N TRP A 116 28.00 -40.24 11.61
CA TRP A 116 28.77 -41.27 12.31
C TRP A 116 28.23 -41.49 13.74
N PRO A 117 27.19 -42.36 13.92
CA PRO A 117 26.62 -42.69 15.21
C PRO A 117 27.54 -43.54 16.10
#